data_AF-A0A960NSU8-F1
#
_entry.id   AF-A0A960NSU8-F1
#
_cell.length_a   1.000
_cell.length_b   1.000
_cell.length_c   1.000
_cell.angle_alpha   90.00
_cell.angle_beta   90.00
_cell.angle_gamma   90.00
#
_symmetry.space_group_name_H-M   'P 1'
#
loop_
_entity.id
_entity.type
_entity.pdbx_description
1 polymer ?
#
loop_
_entity_poly.entity_id
_entity_poly.type
_entity_poly.pdbx_seq_one_letter_code
_entity_poly.pdbx_strand_id
1 'polypeptide(L)'
;MARTLAILIGLGCVVLGLLYLRSTRTSAELAAQLTALRSANQQQLAELNQAEQAQVQLQKQLLELDADLGATKIKLTEAESTKVQIGREMAAARNELQQLTAAHARLRAESVQLKDQLAQTTPVSPDEVARYQATIARLENELAALRQTPAVAGPVLATNRTRSTIVMSVGPADAFVVLNYGASHGALPAQKFLIQRGTETVGTALISDVRDQYSIAQVDPQSLRGALHKGDSAVIAK
;
A
#
# COMPACT_ATOMS: atom_id res chain seq x y z
N MET A 1 -37.86 106.14 -69.08
CA MET A 1 -38.42 105.22 -68.06
C MET A 1 -38.12 103.73 -68.34
N ALA A 2 -38.05 103.26 -69.60
CA ALA A 2 -37.77 101.84 -69.88
C ALA A 2 -36.37 101.36 -69.48
N ARG A 3 -35.33 102.21 -69.61
CA ARG A 3 -33.93 101.85 -69.29
C ARG A 3 -33.67 101.67 -67.78
N THR A 4 -34.38 102.40 -66.92
CA THR A 4 -34.24 102.29 -65.46
C THR A 4 -34.89 101.03 -64.91
N LEU A 5 -35.96 100.54 -65.54
CA LEU A 5 -36.64 99.29 -65.15
C LEU A 5 -35.78 98.05 -65.44
N ALA A 6 -35.10 98.01 -66.59
CA ALA A 6 -34.22 96.91 -66.97
C ALA A 6 -33.01 96.77 -66.03
N ILE A 7 -32.44 97.89 -65.58
CA ILE A 7 -31.33 97.90 -64.61
C ILE A 7 -31.80 97.34 -63.26
N LEU A 8 -33.02 97.69 -62.82
CA LEU A 8 -33.57 97.25 -61.53
C LEU A 8 -33.88 95.75 -61.52
N ILE A 9 -34.37 95.21 -62.64
CA ILE A 9 -34.60 93.76 -62.82
C ILE A 9 -33.28 92.99 -62.86
N GLY A 10 -32.27 93.50 -63.58
CA GLY A 10 -30.93 92.90 -63.61
C GLY A 10 -30.29 92.83 -62.23
N LEU A 11 -30.44 93.89 -61.43
CA LEU A 11 -29.92 93.95 -60.06
C LEU A 11 -30.65 92.96 -59.14
N GLY A 12 -31.97 92.80 -59.29
CA GLY A 12 -32.76 91.80 -58.57
C GLY A 12 -32.31 90.37 -58.87
N CYS A 13 -32.08 90.02 -60.14
CA CYS A 13 -31.60 88.69 -60.52
C CYS A 13 -30.20 88.37 -59.95
N VAL A 14 -29.29 89.35 -59.91
CA VAL A 14 -27.94 89.18 -59.35
C VAL A 14 -28.01 88.94 -57.83
N VAL A 15 -28.85 89.69 -57.11
CA VAL A 15 -29.03 89.52 -55.66
C VAL A 15 -29.66 88.16 -55.31
N LEU A 16 -30.67 87.72 -56.06
CA LEU A 16 -31.28 86.40 -55.89
C LEU A 16 -30.29 85.27 -56.20
N GLY A 17 -29.48 85.40 -57.26
CA GLY A 17 -28.43 84.43 -57.58
C GLY A 17 -27.38 84.31 -56.48
N LEU A 18 -26.95 85.43 -55.90
CA LEU A 18 -26.01 85.48 -54.76
C LEU A 18 -26.59 84.83 -53.50
N LEU A 19 -27.87 85.09 -53.19
CA LEU A 19 -28.56 84.47 -52.06
C LEU A 19 -28.74 82.96 -52.25
N TYR A 20 -29.06 82.51 -53.46
CA TYR A 20 -29.16 81.09 -53.79
C TYR A 20 -27.80 80.37 -53.69
N LEU A 21 -26.73 80.99 -54.18
CA LEU A 21 -25.35 80.49 -54.00
C LEU A 21 -24.94 80.42 -52.52
N ARG A 22 -25.36 81.38 -51.71
CA ARG A 22 -25.08 81.36 -50.27
C ARG A 22 -25.87 80.26 -49.55
N SER A 23 -27.16 80.09 -49.89
CA SER A 23 -28.01 79.06 -49.30
C SER A 23 -27.54 77.65 -49.66
N THR A 24 -27.22 77.41 -50.93
CA THR A 24 -26.67 76.13 -51.40
C THR A 24 -25.33 75.80 -50.75
N ARG A 25 -24.43 76.79 -50.55
CA ARG A 25 -23.19 76.61 -49.78
C ARG A 25 -23.46 76.20 -48.33
N THR A 26 -24.36 76.88 -47.63
CA THR A 26 -24.71 76.50 -46.25
C THR A 26 -25.34 75.11 -46.15
N SER A 27 -26.16 74.71 -47.12
CA SER A 27 -26.71 73.36 -47.18
C SER A 27 -25.65 72.30 -47.48
N ALA A 28 -24.68 72.61 -48.36
CA ALA A 28 -23.57 71.73 -48.66
C ALA A 28 -22.63 71.54 -47.45
N GLU A 29 -22.32 72.60 -46.72
CA GLU A 29 -21.54 72.55 -45.48
C GLU A 29 -22.24 71.72 -44.40
N LEU A 30 -23.56 71.93 -44.22
CA LEU A 30 -24.33 71.16 -43.25
C LEU A 30 -24.42 69.68 -43.63
N ALA A 31 -24.61 69.37 -44.91
CA ALA A 31 -24.60 67.99 -45.41
C ALA A 31 -23.23 67.33 -45.19
N ALA A 32 -22.13 68.05 -45.47
CA ALA A 32 -20.77 67.56 -45.23
C ALA A 32 -20.49 67.29 -43.74
N GLN A 33 -20.95 68.18 -42.85
CA GLN A 33 -20.85 67.98 -41.40
C GLN A 33 -21.67 66.77 -40.93
N LEU A 34 -22.90 66.61 -41.41
CA LEU A 34 -23.72 65.43 -41.07
C LEU A 34 -23.08 64.12 -41.56
N THR A 35 -22.46 64.12 -42.74
CA THR A 35 -21.73 62.94 -43.21
C THR A 35 -20.49 62.66 -42.38
N ALA A 36 -19.73 63.69 -41.97
CA ALA A 36 -18.55 63.54 -41.12
C ALA A 36 -18.92 63.06 -39.70
N LEU A 37 -20.00 63.60 -39.11
CA LEU A 37 -20.54 63.15 -37.83
C LEU A 37 -21.04 61.71 -37.90
N ARG A 38 -21.68 61.30 -39.02
CA ARG A 38 -22.10 59.91 -39.22
C ARG A 38 -20.91 58.97 -39.36
N SER A 39 -19.89 59.33 -40.12
CA SER A 39 -18.68 58.50 -40.24
C SER A 39 -17.93 58.39 -38.91
N ALA A 40 -17.84 59.49 -38.15
CA ALA A 40 -17.23 59.47 -36.82
C ALA A 40 -18.01 58.57 -35.85
N ASN A 41 -19.36 58.64 -35.85
CA ASN A 41 -20.19 57.73 -35.05
C ASN A 41 -20.00 56.26 -35.47
N GLN A 42 -19.91 55.97 -36.77
CA GLN A 42 -19.66 54.61 -37.24
C GLN A 42 -18.28 54.09 -36.82
N GLN A 43 -17.26 54.95 -36.86
CA GLN A 43 -15.92 54.63 -36.38
C GLN A 43 -15.93 54.36 -34.87
N GLN A 44 -16.57 55.22 -34.08
CA GLN A 44 -16.69 55.02 -32.62
C GLN A 44 -17.43 53.73 -32.27
N LEU A 45 -18.50 53.38 -33.01
CA LEU A 45 -19.18 52.10 -32.82
C LEU A 45 -18.28 50.91 -33.17
N ALA A 46 -17.48 51.02 -34.23
CA ALA A 46 -16.51 49.98 -34.58
C ALA A 46 -15.41 49.82 -33.51
N GLU A 47 -14.89 50.93 -32.99
CA GLU A 47 -13.91 50.96 -31.90
C GLU A 47 -14.49 50.37 -30.60
N LEU A 48 -15.72 50.73 -30.23
CA LEU A 48 -16.40 50.16 -29.06
C LEU A 48 -16.59 48.65 -29.20
N ASN A 49 -17.03 48.18 -30.38
CA ASN A 49 -17.17 46.75 -30.64
C ASN A 49 -15.82 46.02 -30.59
N GLN A 50 -14.73 46.63 -31.11
CA GLN A 50 -13.39 46.06 -31.01
C GLN A 50 -12.89 46.02 -29.56
N ALA A 51 -13.11 47.08 -28.79
CA ALA A 51 -12.75 47.15 -27.38
C ALA A 51 -13.52 46.11 -26.55
N GLU A 52 -14.81 45.92 -26.82
CA GLU A 52 -15.63 44.90 -26.17
C GLU A 52 -15.14 43.49 -26.51
N GLN A 53 -14.80 43.22 -27.77
CA GLN A 53 -14.21 41.95 -28.18
C GLN A 53 -12.86 41.70 -27.51
N ALA A 54 -12.00 42.71 -27.42
CA ALA A 54 -10.72 42.61 -26.72
C ALA A 54 -10.91 42.34 -25.22
N GLN A 55 -11.89 43.00 -24.58
CA GLN A 55 -12.22 42.76 -23.18
C GLN A 55 -12.69 41.32 -22.94
N VAL A 56 -13.56 40.79 -23.82
CA VAL A 56 -14.02 39.40 -23.73
C VAL A 56 -12.85 38.41 -23.93
N GLN A 57 -11.94 38.69 -24.86
CA GLN A 57 -10.75 37.85 -25.05
C GLN A 57 -9.83 37.88 -23.82
N LEU A 58 -9.60 39.06 -23.25
CA LEU A 58 -8.78 39.21 -22.05
C LEU A 58 -9.40 38.47 -20.85
N GLN A 59 -10.72 38.56 -20.68
CA GLN A 59 -11.44 37.80 -19.64
C GLN A 59 -11.29 36.29 -19.82
N LYS A 60 -11.36 35.79 -21.06
CA LYS A 60 -11.11 34.37 -21.34
C LYS A 60 -9.69 33.97 -20.99
N GLN A 61 -8.70 34.76 -21.38
CA GLN A 61 -7.29 34.52 -21.06
C GLN A 61 -7.03 34.53 -19.56
N LEU A 62 -7.65 35.44 -18.81
CA LEU A 62 -7.54 35.46 -17.35
C LEU A 62 -8.14 34.20 -16.72
N LEU A 63 -9.30 33.76 -17.20
CA LEU A 63 -9.95 32.55 -16.68
C LEU A 63 -9.15 31.27 -17.00
N GLU A 64 -8.55 31.20 -18.20
CA GLU A 64 -7.65 30.12 -18.59
C GLU A 64 -6.37 30.12 -17.75
N LEU A 65 -5.76 31.30 -17.55
CA LEU A 65 -4.57 31.45 -16.73
C LEU A 65 -4.83 31.10 -15.25
N ASP A 66 -5.99 31.47 -14.71
CA ASP A 66 -6.40 31.08 -13.36
C ASP A 66 -6.60 29.56 -13.23
N ALA A 67 -7.17 28.91 -14.26
CA ALA A 67 -7.31 27.46 -14.30
C ALA A 67 -5.93 26.76 -14.36
N ASP A 68 -5.01 27.26 -15.19
CA ASP A 68 -3.64 26.75 -15.28
C ASP A 68 -2.85 26.96 -13.99
N LEU A 69 -3.01 28.12 -13.35
CA LEU A 69 -2.41 28.42 -12.06
C LEU A 69 -2.97 27.47 -10.97
N GLY A 70 -4.27 27.19 -11.00
CA GLY A 70 -4.89 26.18 -10.15
C GLY A 70 -4.30 24.78 -10.38
N ALA A 71 -4.21 24.34 -11.64
CA ALA A 71 -3.67 23.03 -12.00
C ALA A 71 -2.18 22.88 -11.63
N THR A 72 -1.38 23.93 -11.82
CA THR A 72 0.04 23.94 -11.46
C THR A 72 0.24 23.92 -9.95
N LYS A 73 -0.57 24.65 -9.17
CA LYS A 73 -0.56 24.55 -7.70
C LYS A 73 -0.89 23.14 -7.22
N ILE A 74 -1.90 22.48 -7.79
CA ILE A 74 -2.24 21.10 -7.44
C ILE A 74 -1.04 20.18 -7.71
N LYS A 75 -0.46 20.24 -8.92
CA LYS A 75 0.74 19.45 -9.27
C LYS A 75 1.91 19.73 -8.34
N LEU A 76 2.13 20.98 -7.93
CA LEU A 76 3.17 21.34 -6.98
C LEU A 76 2.93 20.71 -5.61
N THR A 77 1.71 20.81 -5.08
CA THR A 77 1.37 20.19 -3.79
C THR A 77 1.48 18.67 -3.83
N GLU A 78 1.10 18.05 -4.94
CA GLU A 78 1.25 16.61 -5.15
C GLU A 78 2.74 16.21 -5.19
N ALA A 79 3.57 16.95 -5.93
CA ALA A 79 5.02 16.71 -6.00
C ALA A 79 5.69 16.92 -4.63
N GLU A 80 5.28 17.93 -3.87
CA GLU A 80 5.77 18.17 -2.50
C GLU A 80 5.39 17.01 -1.56
N SER A 81 4.14 16.54 -1.63
CA SER A 81 3.68 15.39 -0.84
C SER A 81 4.48 14.12 -1.18
N THR A 82 4.69 13.86 -2.48
CA THR A 82 5.49 12.73 -2.98
C THR A 82 6.94 12.83 -2.51
N LYS A 83 7.53 14.03 -2.55
CA LYS A 83 8.90 14.25 -2.05
C LYS A 83 9.02 13.95 -0.56
N VAL A 84 8.05 14.36 0.25
CA VAL A 84 8.02 14.05 1.68
C VAL A 84 7.88 12.55 1.91
N GLN A 85 7.03 11.87 1.14
CA GLN A 85 6.85 10.42 1.21
C GLN A 85 8.16 9.68 0.87
N ILE A 86 8.80 10.00 -0.26
CA ILE A 86 10.09 9.41 -0.65
C ILE A 86 11.16 9.69 0.42
N GLY A 87 11.16 10.88 1.02
CA GLY A 87 12.06 11.21 2.12
C GLY A 87 11.89 10.29 3.34
N ARG A 88 10.64 9.96 3.70
CA ARG A 88 10.33 9.02 4.78
C ARG A 88 10.73 7.59 4.42
N GLU A 89 10.44 7.15 3.20
CA GLU A 89 10.80 5.82 2.69
C GLU A 89 12.32 5.63 2.67
N MET A 90 13.09 6.63 2.22
CA MET A 90 14.56 6.58 2.28
C MET A 90 15.08 6.50 3.72
N ALA A 91 14.47 7.23 4.66
CA ALA A 91 14.87 7.16 6.06
C ALA A 91 14.57 5.77 6.67
N ALA A 92 13.41 5.19 6.36
CA ALA A 92 13.04 3.85 6.77
C ALA A 92 14.01 2.79 6.20
N ALA A 93 14.29 2.85 4.89
CA ALA A 93 15.20 1.93 4.22
C ALA A 93 16.64 2.03 4.79
N ARG A 94 17.10 3.24 5.14
CA ARG A 94 18.40 3.42 5.81
C ARG A 94 18.44 2.79 7.19
N ASN A 95 17.37 2.94 7.98
CA ASN A 95 17.28 2.32 9.29
C ASN A 95 17.26 0.78 9.20
N GLU A 96 16.51 0.23 8.24
CA GLU A 96 16.48 -1.21 7.98
C GLU A 96 17.87 -1.74 7.58
N LEU A 97 18.57 -1.03 6.69
CA LEU A 97 19.93 -1.40 6.28
C LEU A 97 20.91 -1.38 7.46
N GLN A 98 20.80 -0.39 8.36
CA GLN A 98 21.59 -0.34 9.59
C GLN A 98 21.29 -1.52 10.52
N GLN A 99 20.02 -1.88 10.68
CA GLN A 99 19.61 -3.04 11.48
C GLN A 99 20.12 -4.35 10.89
N LEU A 100 20.00 -4.55 9.57
CA LEU A 100 20.53 -5.72 8.88
C LEU A 100 22.06 -5.79 9.00
N THR A 101 22.75 -4.67 8.84
CA THR A 101 24.22 -4.61 9.00
C THR A 101 24.63 -5.00 10.43
N ALA A 102 23.93 -4.50 11.44
CA ALA A 102 24.17 -4.86 12.83
C ALA A 102 23.86 -6.34 13.11
N ALA A 103 22.78 -6.88 12.54
CA ALA A 103 22.43 -8.30 12.65
C ALA A 103 23.50 -9.19 11.99
N HIS A 104 23.98 -8.82 10.80
CA HIS A 104 25.07 -9.52 10.12
C HIS A 104 26.37 -9.49 10.93
N ALA A 105 26.71 -8.36 11.56
CA ALA A 105 27.88 -8.27 12.44
C ALA A 105 27.75 -9.20 13.66
N ARG A 106 26.56 -9.27 14.28
CA ARG A 106 26.28 -10.18 15.40
C ARG A 106 26.38 -11.64 15.00
N LEU A 107 25.71 -12.05 13.93
CA LEU A 107 25.77 -13.42 13.42
C LEU A 107 27.20 -13.84 13.05
N ARG A 108 28.00 -12.91 12.51
CA ARG A 108 29.41 -13.17 12.22
C ARG A 108 30.22 -13.38 13.51
N ALA A 109 29.98 -12.57 14.54
CA ALA A 109 30.63 -12.74 15.84
C ALA A 109 30.24 -14.06 16.51
N GLU A 110 28.95 -14.43 16.48
CA GLU A 110 28.46 -15.72 16.98
C GLU A 110 29.08 -16.89 16.22
N SER A 111 29.20 -16.81 14.90
CA SER A 111 29.84 -17.85 14.10
C SER A 111 31.32 -18.04 14.48
N VAL A 112 32.05 -16.95 14.75
CA VAL A 112 33.43 -17.03 15.23
C VAL A 112 33.48 -17.65 16.63
N GLN A 113 32.61 -17.19 17.56
CA GLN A 113 32.54 -17.76 18.91
C GLN A 113 32.20 -19.25 18.91
N LEU A 114 31.24 -19.69 18.08
CA LEU A 114 30.89 -21.10 17.96
C LEU A 114 32.04 -21.93 17.36
N LYS A 115 32.80 -21.38 16.41
CA LYS A 115 34.00 -22.04 15.89
C LYS A 115 35.09 -22.16 16.95
N ASP A 116 35.30 -21.12 17.75
CA ASP A 116 36.26 -21.14 18.86
C ASP A 116 35.82 -22.11 19.95
N GLN A 117 34.54 -22.13 20.31
CA GLN A 117 33.97 -23.11 21.23
C GLN A 117 34.12 -24.53 20.70
N LEU A 118 33.87 -24.78 19.40
CA LEU A 118 34.06 -26.09 18.79
C LEU A 118 35.54 -26.51 18.80
N ALA A 119 36.47 -25.56 18.62
CA ALA A 119 37.90 -25.84 18.71
C ALA A 119 38.37 -26.09 20.16
N GLN A 120 37.75 -25.43 21.14
CA GLN A 120 38.03 -25.62 22.58
C GLN A 120 37.35 -26.85 23.17
N THR A 121 36.21 -27.25 22.60
CA THR A 121 35.57 -28.52 22.93
C THR A 121 36.46 -29.61 22.37
N THR A 122 37.29 -30.20 23.23
CA THR A 122 38.20 -31.27 22.86
C THR A 122 37.45 -32.28 22.00
N PRO A 123 37.90 -32.61 20.78
CA PRO A 123 37.30 -33.71 20.05
C PRO A 123 37.42 -34.94 20.95
N VAL A 124 36.29 -35.49 21.41
CA VAL A 124 36.26 -36.74 22.18
C VAL A 124 37.14 -37.69 21.41
N SER A 125 38.24 -38.12 22.02
CA SER A 125 39.23 -38.85 21.26
C SER A 125 38.57 -40.14 20.76
N PRO A 126 38.91 -40.64 19.56
CA PRO A 126 38.35 -41.90 19.08
C PRO A 126 38.57 -43.05 20.08
N ASP A 127 39.62 -42.97 20.90
CA ASP A 127 39.89 -43.91 21.99
C ASP A 127 38.90 -43.80 23.16
N GLU A 128 38.44 -42.59 23.50
CA GLU A 128 37.40 -42.40 24.54
C GLU A 128 36.05 -42.92 24.07
N VAL A 129 35.70 -42.70 22.79
CA VAL A 129 34.49 -43.28 22.18
C VAL A 129 34.55 -44.81 22.18
N ALA A 130 35.69 -45.40 21.82
CA ALA A 130 35.88 -46.84 21.86
C ALA A 130 35.79 -47.41 23.30
N ARG A 131 36.32 -46.70 24.30
CA ARG A 131 36.18 -47.07 25.72
C ARG A 131 34.74 -47.00 26.20
N TYR A 132 34.00 -45.95 25.82
CA TYR A 132 32.58 -45.85 26.17
C TYR A 132 31.76 -46.96 25.50
N GLN A 133 32.01 -47.27 24.23
CA GLN A 133 31.35 -48.38 23.53
C GLN A 133 31.65 -49.74 24.20
N ALA A 134 32.91 -50.00 24.59
CA ALA A 134 33.27 -51.21 25.30
C ALA A 134 32.59 -51.31 26.68
N THR A 135 32.47 -50.17 27.38
CA THR A 135 31.78 -50.10 28.67
C THR A 135 30.28 -50.32 28.52
N ILE A 136 29.66 -49.75 27.49
CA ILE A 136 28.25 -49.98 27.15
C ILE A 136 28.01 -51.45 26.84
N ALA A 137 28.81 -52.06 25.96
CA ALA A 137 28.69 -53.48 25.63
C ALA A 137 28.85 -54.37 26.88
N ARG A 138 29.76 -54.01 27.80
CA ARG A 138 29.92 -54.70 29.07
C ARG A 138 28.68 -54.55 29.96
N LEU A 139 28.16 -53.33 30.11
CA LEU A 139 26.96 -53.05 30.92
C LEU A 139 25.72 -53.72 30.33
N GLU A 140 25.60 -53.80 29.01
CA GLU A 140 24.54 -54.53 28.31
C GLU A 140 24.63 -56.03 28.56
N ASN A 141 25.84 -56.60 28.55
CA ASN A 141 26.07 -58.00 28.90
C ASN A 141 25.77 -58.28 30.38
N GLU A 142 26.14 -57.38 31.29
CA GLU A 142 25.79 -57.47 32.71
C GLU A 142 24.27 -57.35 32.90
N LEU A 143 23.59 -56.43 32.20
CA LEU A 143 22.12 -56.32 32.19
C LEU A 143 21.44 -57.57 31.61
N ALA A 144 21.99 -58.16 30.56
CA ALA A 144 21.49 -59.40 29.98
C ALA A 144 21.65 -60.57 30.97
N ALA A 145 22.79 -60.65 31.66
CA ALA A 145 23.01 -61.64 32.71
C ALA A 145 22.06 -61.45 33.91
N LEU A 146 21.83 -60.20 34.36
CA LEU A 146 20.85 -59.89 35.40
C LEU A 146 19.41 -60.17 34.96
N ARG A 147 19.08 -60.03 33.67
CA ARG A 147 17.79 -60.43 33.09
C ARG A 147 17.63 -61.94 32.94
N GLN A 148 18.73 -62.70 32.88
CA GLN A 148 18.73 -64.16 32.81
C GLN A 148 18.56 -64.83 34.19
N THR A 149 18.65 -64.08 35.29
CA THR A 149 18.06 -64.51 36.56
C THR A 149 16.53 -64.56 36.41
N PRO A 150 15.83 -65.63 36.84
CA PRO A 150 14.42 -65.80 36.54
C PRO A 150 13.59 -64.72 37.24
N ALA A 151 13.17 -63.72 36.48
CA ALA A 151 12.14 -62.80 36.91
C ALA A 151 10.83 -63.57 37.00
N VAL A 152 10.33 -63.73 38.23
CA VAL A 152 8.96 -64.13 38.54
C VAL A 152 8.02 -63.33 37.64
N ALA A 153 7.06 -64.04 37.02
CA ALA A 153 6.05 -63.50 36.13
C ALA A 153 5.40 -62.22 36.70
N GLY A 154 5.90 -61.07 36.26
CA GLY A 154 5.21 -59.80 36.35
C GLY A 154 4.20 -59.71 35.21
N PRO A 155 3.01 -59.15 35.44
CA PRO A 155 1.93 -59.18 34.46
C PRO A 155 2.37 -58.51 33.17
N VAL A 156 1.97 -59.11 32.05
CA VAL A 156 2.01 -58.49 30.73
C VAL A 156 1.27 -57.17 30.86
N LEU A 157 2.01 -56.08 30.99
CA LEU A 157 1.51 -54.75 30.72
C LEU A 157 1.21 -54.74 29.24
N ALA A 158 -0.01 -55.13 28.89
CA ALA A 158 -0.66 -54.67 27.68
C ALA A 158 -0.45 -53.15 27.68
N THR A 159 0.49 -52.67 26.88
CA THR A 159 0.67 -51.24 26.66
C THR A 159 -0.50 -50.78 25.82
N ASN A 160 -1.68 -50.73 26.44
CA ASN A 160 -2.68 -49.74 26.13
C ASN A 160 -2.05 -48.41 26.56
N ARG A 161 -1.00 -47.98 25.83
CA ARG A 161 -0.49 -46.62 25.90
C ARG A 161 -1.68 -45.81 25.42
N THR A 162 -2.45 -45.29 26.36
CA THR A 162 -3.37 -44.18 26.18
C THR A 162 -2.56 -43.14 25.40
N ARG A 163 -2.74 -43.12 24.07
CA ARG A 163 -2.00 -42.26 23.15
C ARG A 163 -2.52 -40.84 23.36
N SER A 164 -2.13 -40.25 24.49
CA SER A 164 -2.50 -38.89 24.84
C SER A 164 -1.75 -37.97 23.90
N THR A 165 -2.43 -37.54 22.83
CA THR A 165 -1.90 -36.50 21.96
C THR A 165 -2.11 -35.19 22.68
N ILE A 166 -1.06 -34.38 22.80
CA ILE A 166 -1.11 -33.09 23.51
C ILE A 166 -0.71 -31.96 22.57
N VAL A 167 -1.32 -30.79 22.82
CA VAL A 167 -0.93 -29.54 22.16
C VAL A 167 0.40 -29.07 22.74
N MET A 168 1.46 -29.13 21.94
CA MET A 168 2.80 -28.69 22.32
C MET A 168 2.98 -27.18 22.18
N SER A 169 2.32 -26.59 21.19
CA SER A 169 2.38 -25.16 20.90
C SER A 169 1.12 -24.71 20.15
N VAL A 170 0.78 -23.44 20.30
CA VAL A 170 -0.36 -22.78 19.66
C VAL A 170 0.17 -21.62 18.83
N GLY A 171 -0.30 -21.53 17.59
CA GLY A 171 0.03 -20.47 16.65
C GLY A 171 -0.65 -19.15 16.99
N PRO A 172 -0.26 -18.05 16.33
CA PRO A 172 -0.89 -16.75 16.51
C PRO A 172 -2.40 -16.83 16.20
N ALA A 173 -3.19 -16.15 17.04
CA ALA A 173 -4.66 -16.10 16.96
C ALA A 173 -5.35 -17.49 16.98
N ASP A 174 -4.75 -18.48 17.64
CA ASP A 174 -5.28 -19.84 17.75
C ASP A 174 -5.52 -20.52 16.39
N ALA A 175 -4.85 -20.05 15.31
CA ALA A 175 -5.12 -20.50 13.95
C ALA A 175 -4.59 -21.90 13.63
N PHE A 176 -3.53 -22.34 14.31
CA PHE A 176 -2.97 -23.68 14.18
C PHE A 176 -2.37 -24.15 15.50
N VAL A 177 -2.23 -25.45 15.66
CA VAL A 177 -1.61 -26.10 16.82
C VAL A 177 -0.59 -27.12 16.37
N VAL A 178 0.46 -27.29 17.19
CA VAL A 178 1.45 -28.35 17.02
C VAL A 178 1.13 -29.46 18.00
N LEU A 179 0.92 -30.67 17.48
CA LEU A 179 0.57 -31.85 18.26
C LEU A 179 1.77 -32.78 18.36
N ASN A 180 1.95 -33.42 19.52
CA ASN A 180 2.93 -34.51 19.72
C ASN A 180 2.43 -35.82 19.08
N TYR A 181 2.06 -35.76 17.81
CA TYR A 181 1.48 -36.87 17.05
C TYR A 181 1.93 -36.78 15.59
N GLY A 182 3.08 -37.38 15.30
CA GLY A 182 3.66 -37.44 13.94
C GLY A 182 3.40 -38.74 13.19
N ALA A 183 4.05 -38.90 12.03
CA ALA A 183 3.98 -40.09 11.18
C ALA A 183 4.38 -41.37 11.93
N SER A 184 5.39 -41.31 12.81
CA SER A 184 5.79 -42.46 13.66
C SER A 184 4.70 -42.92 14.63
N HIS A 185 3.68 -42.07 14.85
CA HIS A 185 2.53 -42.34 15.72
C HIS A 185 1.25 -42.64 14.92
N GLY A 186 1.33 -42.61 13.57
CA GLY A 186 0.22 -42.90 12.66
C GLY A 186 -0.58 -41.68 12.21
N ALA A 187 0.00 -40.46 12.32
CA ALA A 187 -0.66 -39.26 11.84
C ALA A 187 -0.85 -39.25 10.32
N LEU A 188 -2.07 -38.93 9.88
CA LEU A 188 -2.42 -38.79 8.48
C LEU A 188 -2.78 -37.32 8.17
N PRO A 189 -2.39 -36.80 6.99
CA PRO A 189 -2.90 -35.53 6.51
C PRO A 189 -4.43 -35.54 6.44
N ALA A 190 -5.06 -34.39 6.68
CA ALA A 190 -6.52 -34.22 6.72
C ALA A 190 -7.25 -35.04 7.80
N GLN A 191 -6.54 -35.58 8.79
CA GLN A 191 -7.15 -36.19 9.96
C GLN A 191 -7.67 -35.12 10.93
N LYS A 192 -8.89 -35.31 11.44
CA LYS A 192 -9.54 -34.39 12.38
C LYS A 192 -9.28 -34.78 13.82
N PHE A 193 -9.01 -33.79 14.65
CA PHE A 193 -8.77 -33.89 16.08
C PHE A 193 -9.71 -32.97 16.84
N LEU A 194 -10.29 -33.47 17.92
CA LEU A 194 -11.01 -32.71 18.92
C LEU A 194 -10.02 -32.30 20.02
N ILE A 195 -9.83 -31.00 20.19
CA ILE A 195 -9.03 -30.44 21.27
C ILE A 195 -9.92 -30.32 22.50
N GLN A 196 -9.48 -30.91 23.61
CA GLN A 196 -10.20 -31.01 24.86
C GLN A 196 -9.37 -30.47 26.01
N ARG A 197 -10.03 -29.68 26.87
CA ARG A 197 -9.49 -29.29 28.18
C ARG A 197 -10.27 -30.02 29.25
N GLY A 198 -9.66 -31.03 29.86
CA GLY A 198 -10.37 -31.95 30.74
C GLY A 198 -11.43 -32.74 29.96
N THR A 199 -12.71 -32.47 30.22
CA THR A 199 -13.85 -33.11 29.55
C THR A 199 -14.55 -32.21 28.52
N GLU A 200 -14.16 -30.94 28.42
CA GLU A 200 -14.79 -29.97 27.53
C GLU A 200 -14.05 -29.89 26.20
N THR A 201 -14.80 -29.89 25.09
CA THR A 201 -14.22 -29.71 23.75
C THR A 201 -14.07 -28.22 23.46
N VAL A 202 -12.82 -27.78 23.32
CA VAL A 202 -12.43 -26.37 23.11
C VAL A 202 -12.38 -26.02 21.63
N GLY A 203 -12.10 -27.00 20.76
CA GLY A 203 -12.07 -26.77 19.32
C GLY A 203 -11.81 -28.03 18.52
N THR A 204 -11.90 -27.92 17.20
CA THR A 204 -11.55 -28.97 16.24
C THR A 204 -10.37 -28.50 15.40
N ALA A 205 -9.39 -29.38 15.19
CA ALA A 205 -8.23 -29.11 14.35
C ALA A 205 -8.06 -30.19 13.28
N LEU A 206 -7.63 -29.79 12.09
CA LEU A 206 -7.39 -30.63 10.94
C LEU A 206 -5.88 -30.68 10.66
N ILE A 207 -5.28 -31.87 10.62
CA ILE A 207 -3.85 -32.00 10.30
C ILE A 207 -3.59 -31.46 8.88
N SER A 208 -2.73 -30.45 8.79
CA SER A 208 -2.28 -29.86 7.53
C SER A 208 -0.91 -30.40 7.10
N ASP A 209 0.00 -30.62 8.04
CA ASP A 209 1.35 -31.13 7.79
C ASP A 209 1.73 -32.17 8.84
N VAL A 210 2.40 -33.24 8.39
CA VAL A 210 2.83 -34.36 9.24
C VAL A 210 4.33 -34.51 9.15
N ARG A 211 5.01 -34.50 10.29
CA ARG A 211 6.43 -34.82 10.43
C ARG A 211 6.59 -36.09 11.25
N ASP A 212 7.82 -36.60 11.35
CA ASP A 212 8.07 -37.90 11.99
C ASP A 212 7.54 -37.96 13.42
N GLN A 213 7.84 -36.93 14.24
CA GLN A 213 7.54 -36.90 15.66
C GLN A 213 6.38 -35.98 16.05
N TYR A 214 5.99 -35.02 15.20
CA TYR A 214 4.93 -34.06 15.48
C TYR A 214 4.12 -33.74 14.23
N SER A 215 2.93 -33.16 14.40
CA SER A 215 2.10 -32.67 13.29
C SER A 215 1.64 -31.24 13.54
N ILE A 216 1.40 -30.52 12.44
CA ILE A 216 0.76 -29.21 12.47
C ILE A 216 -0.70 -29.42 12.07
N ALA A 217 -1.62 -28.93 12.89
CA ALA A 217 -3.04 -28.98 12.63
C ALA A 217 -3.63 -27.57 12.60
N GLN A 218 -4.40 -27.27 11.56
CA GLN A 218 -5.13 -26.00 11.42
C GLN A 218 -6.42 -26.08 12.22
N VAL A 219 -6.69 -25.08 13.04
CA VAL A 219 -7.88 -25.03 13.89
C VAL A 219 -9.04 -24.46 13.09
N ASP A 220 -10.23 -25.06 13.23
CA ASP A 220 -11.47 -24.52 12.67
C ASP A 220 -12.00 -23.38 13.56
N PRO A 221 -12.00 -22.12 13.08
CA PRO A 221 -12.43 -20.97 13.87
C PRO A 221 -13.89 -21.06 14.34
N GLN A 222 -14.75 -21.75 13.60
CA GLN A 222 -16.17 -21.89 13.97
C GLN A 222 -16.38 -22.88 15.13
N SER A 223 -15.43 -23.78 15.34
CA SER A 223 -15.47 -24.79 16.40
C SER A 223 -14.87 -24.31 17.72
N LEU A 224 -14.22 -23.14 17.72
CA LEU A 224 -13.45 -22.63 18.84
C LEU A 224 -14.37 -22.04 19.92
N ARG A 225 -14.32 -22.63 21.13
CA ARG A 225 -15.13 -22.22 22.29
C ARG A 225 -14.35 -21.47 23.37
N GLY A 226 -13.09 -21.12 23.08
CA GLY A 226 -12.20 -20.37 23.97
C GLY A 226 -10.76 -20.41 23.47
N ALA A 227 -9.83 -19.78 24.21
CA ALA A 227 -8.42 -19.78 23.82
C ALA A 227 -7.77 -21.17 23.98
N LEU A 228 -6.95 -21.56 23.00
CA LEU A 228 -6.19 -22.81 23.05
C LEU A 228 -4.95 -22.62 23.92
N HIS A 229 -4.63 -23.62 24.75
CA HIS A 229 -3.45 -23.57 25.60
C HIS A 229 -2.55 -24.78 25.35
N LYS A 230 -1.26 -24.56 25.59
CA LYS A 230 -0.29 -25.65 25.65
C LYS A 230 -0.70 -26.64 26.74
N GLY A 231 -0.72 -27.93 26.38
CA GLY A 231 -1.12 -29.02 27.26
C GLY A 231 -2.58 -29.47 27.12
N ASP A 232 -3.40 -28.79 26.30
CA ASP A 232 -4.71 -29.31 25.95
C ASP A 232 -4.57 -30.68 25.25
N SER A 233 -5.51 -31.60 25.52
CA SER A 233 -5.51 -32.95 24.97
C SER A 233 -6.14 -32.96 23.59
N ALA A 234 -5.65 -33.77 22.67
CA ALA A 234 -6.23 -33.93 21.34
C ALA A 234 -6.64 -35.40 21.15
N VAL A 235 -7.89 -35.61 20.74
CA VAL A 235 -8.45 -36.94 20.48
C VAL A 235 -8.90 -37.00 19.04
N ILE A 236 -8.61 -38.10 18.35
CA ILE A 236 -9.04 -38.30 16.97
C ILE A 236 -10.57 -38.23 16.90
N ALA A 237 -11.09 -37.32 16.09
CA ALA A 237 -12.52 -37.24 15.79
C ALA A 237 -12.88 -38.47 14.95
N LYS A 238 -13.87 -39.25 15.40
CA LYS A 238 -14.42 -40.37 14.62
C LYS A 238 -15.22 -39.87 13.42
#